data_AF-A0A402AXE5-F1
#
_entry.id   AF-A0A402AXE5-F1
#
_cell.length_a   1.000
_cell.length_b   1.000
_cell.length_c   1.000
_cell.angle_alpha   90.00
_cell.angle_beta   90.00
_cell.angle_gamma   90.00
#
_symmetry.space_group_name_H-M   'P 1'
#
loop_
_entity.id
_entity.type
_entity.pdbx_description
1 polymer ?
#
loop_
_entity_poly.entity_id
_entity_poly.type
_entity_poly.pdbx_seq_one_letter_code
_entity_poly.pdbx_strand_id
1 'polypeptide(L)'
;MERCPASAQAALGFLGVITFINAWNDYLWPLIVLNDPRTYTLQIALAQLNGVYGTDYSMVMAGTLMSTIPLIIIFFLGARQFIANISAGALKF
;
A
#
# COMPACT_ATOMS: atom_id res chain seq x y z
N MET A 1 2.33 8.82 31.94
CA MET A 1 2.06 8.49 30.52
C MET A 1 2.48 9.68 29.68
N GLU A 2 3.75 9.71 29.29
CA GLU A 2 4.35 10.80 28.53
C GLU A 2 3.77 10.81 27.11
N ARG A 3 3.14 11.92 26.71
CA ARG A 3 2.63 12.07 25.34
C ARG A 3 3.84 12.25 24.42
N CYS A 4 4.07 11.27 23.54
CA CYS A 4 5.11 11.35 22.52
C CYS A 4 5.01 12.69 21.75
N PRO A 5 6.13 13.35 21.42
CA PRO A 5 6.10 14.64 20.74
C PRO A 5 5.38 14.55 19.39
N ALA A 6 4.71 15.63 18.98
CA ALA A 6 3.94 15.67 17.73
C ALA A 6 4.77 15.28 16.48
N SER A 7 6.09 15.53 16.52
CA SER A 7 7.04 15.08 15.48
C SER A 7 7.17 13.55 15.40
N ALA A 8 7.14 12.84 16.53
CA ALA A 8 7.19 11.38 16.55
C ALA A 8 5.90 10.76 15.98
N GLN A 9 4.74 11.37 16.26
CA GLN A 9 3.46 10.91 15.70
C GLN A 9 3.40 11.08 14.17
N ALA A 10 3.93 12.19 13.65
CA ALA A 10 4.05 12.42 12.22
C ALA A 10 5.01 11.43 11.54
N ALA A 11 6.17 11.18 12.16
CA ALA A 11 7.14 10.20 11.66
C ALA A 11 6.56 8.78 11.63
N LEU A 12 5.81 8.38 12.66
CA LEU A 12 5.14 7.08 12.71
C LEU A 12 4.02 6.95 11.65
N GLY A 13 3.26 8.02 11.39
CA GLY A 13 2.26 8.04 10.32
C GLY A 13 2.89 7.85 8.94
N PHE A 14 3.96 8.59 8.66
CA PHE A 14 4.71 8.47 7.41
C PHE A 14 5.34 7.08 7.23
N LEU A 15 5.99 6.57 8.29
CA LEU A 15 6.56 5.22 8.29
C LEU A 15 5.48 4.17 8.02
N GLY A 16 4.33 4.25 8.68
CA GLY A 16 3.22 3.32 8.49
C GLY A 16 2.72 3.28 7.04
N VAL A 17 2.59 4.45 6.40
CA VAL A 17 2.20 4.54 4.98
C VAL A 17 3.26 3.88 4.09
N ILE A 18 4.53 4.22 4.26
CA ILE A 18 5.62 3.64 3.46
C ILE A 18 5.71 2.13 3.66
N THR A 19 5.65 1.65 4.90
CA THR A 19 5.70 0.22 5.21
C THR A 19 4.54 -0.52 4.56
N PHE A 20 3.32 0.03 4.61
CA PHE A 20 2.18 -0.57 3.94
C PHE A 20 2.40 -0.66 2.43
N ILE A 21 2.83 0.42 1.78
CA ILE A 21 3.05 0.45 0.34
C ILE A 21 4.08 -0.61 -0.06
N ASN A 22 5.17 -0.73 0.70
CA ASN A 22 6.17 -1.76 0.45
C ASN A 22 5.58 -3.17 0.61
N ALA A 23 4.89 -3.45 1.71
CA ALA A 23 4.30 -4.76 1.95
C ALA A 23 3.22 -5.14 0.92
N TRP A 24 2.43 -4.16 0.45
CA TRP A 24 1.38 -4.38 -0.54
C TRP A 24 1.91 -4.64 -1.95
N ASN A 25 3.05 -4.03 -2.29
CA ASN A 25 3.72 -4.21 -3.58
C ASN A 25 4.75 -5.35 -3.58
N ASP A 26 4.98 -6.00 -2.43
CA ASP A 26 5.92 -7.11 -2.34
C ASP A 26 5.40 -8.33 -3.09
N TYR A 27 6.10 -8.68 -4.16
CA TYR A 27 5.77 -9.78 -5.05
C TYR A 27 6.68 -11.00 -4.81
N LEU A 28 7.98 -10.75 -4.67
CA LEU A 28 8.99 -11.82 -4.68
C LEU A 28 8.89 -12.69 -3.43
N TRP A 29 8.78 -12.08 -2.25
CA TRP A 29 8.75 -12.85 -1.01
C TRP A 29 7.52 -13.77 -0.93
N PRO A 30 6.29 -13.29 -1.18
CA PRO A 30 5.12 -14.15 -1.23
C PRO A 30 5.22 -15.22 -2.33
N LEU A 31 5.77 -14.90 -3.50
CA LEU A 31 5.90 -15.87 -4.59
C LEU A 31 6.81 -17.05 -4.22
N ILE A 32 7.87 -16.79 -3.45
CA ILE A 32 8.83 -17.81 -3.02
C ILE A 32 8.25 -18.68 -1.90
N VAL A 33 7.54 -18.07 -0.95
CA VAL A 33 7.08 -18.76 0.27
C VAL A 33 5.71 -19.43 0.08
N LEU A 34 4.81 -18.83 -0.68
CA LEU A 34 3.46 -19.34 -0.87
C LEU A 34 3.47 -20.47 -1.91
N ASN A 35 3.11 -21.66 -1.45
CA ASN A 35 3.05 -22.87 -2.29
C ASN A 35 1.60 -23.25 -2.68
N ASP A 36 0.60 -22.76 -1.96
CA ASP A 36 -0.82 -23.02 -2.26
C ASP A 36 -1.43 -21.87 -3.09
N PRO A 37 -1.95 -22.14 -4.30
CA PRO A 37 -2.61 -21.14 -5.14
C PRO A 37 -3.78 -20.41 -4.49
N ARG A 38 -4.44 -21.01 -3.50
CA ARG A 38 -5.56 -20.39 -2.76
C ARG A 38 -5.12 -19.26 -1.83
N THR A 39 -3.83 -19.20 -1.54
CA THR A 39 -3.23 -18.22 -0.63
C THR A 39 -2.48 -17.11 -1.35
N TYR A 40 -2.50 -17.11 -2.69
CA TYR A 40 -1.81 -16.11 -3.47
C TYR A 40 -2.34 -14.71 -3.22
N THR A 41 -1.39 -13.78 -3.11
CA THR A 41 -1.68 -12.36 -3.05
C THR A 41 -2.20 -11.91 -4.41
N LEU A 42 -2.91 -10.77 -4.43
CA LEU A 42 -3.43 -10.18 -5.66
C LEU A 42 -2.31 -9.96 -6.71
N GLN A 43 -1.09 -9.62 -6.25
CA GLN A 43 0.04 -9.38 -7.15
C GLN A 43 0.54 -10.65 -7.81
N ILE A 44 0.58 -11.77 -7.08
CA ILE A 44 0.91 -13.08 -7.67
C ILE A 44 -0.17 -13.51 -8.65
N ALA A 45 -1.44 -13.40 -8.27
CA ALA A 45 -2.56 -13.79 -9.11
C ALA A 45 -2.57 -13.01 -10.43
N LEU A 46 -2.31 -11.70 -10.40
CA LEU A 46 -2.19 -10.85 -11.58
C LEU A 46 -1.01 -11.25 -12.49
N ALA A 47 0.13 -11.62 -11.90
CA ALA A 47 1.28 -12.09 -12.67
C ALA A 47 0.97 -13.40 -13.41
N GLN A 48 0.17 -14.29 -12.82
CA GLN A 48 -0.24 -15.56 -13.45
C GLN A 48 -1.20 -15.38 -14.62
N LEU A 49 -1.93 -14.26 -14.69
CA LEU A 49 -2.80 -13.93 -15.83
C LEU A 49 -2.01 -13.54 -17.09
N ASN A 50 -0.73 -13.20 -16.97
CA ASN A 50 0.18 -12.98 -18.09
C ASN A 50 0.82 -14.31 -18.53
N GLY A 51 -0.01 -15.22 -19.05
CA GLY A 51 0.39 -16.56 -19.46
C GLY A 51 0.96 -16.66 -20.88
N VAL A 52 1.78 -17.70 -21.11
CA VAL A 52 2.46 -17.97 -22.39
C VAL A 52 1.50 -18.22 -23.58
N TYR A 53 0.27 -18.67 -23.30
CA TYR A 53 -0.71 -19.05 -24.34
C TYR A 53 -1.76 -17.96 -24.65
N GLY A 54 -1.64 -16.79 -24.02
CA GLY A 54 -2.55 -15.66 -24.20
C GLY A 54 -2.80 -14.92 -22.90
N THR A 55 -2.76 -13.59 -22.95
CA THR A 55 -3.07 -12.72 -21.82
C THR A 55 -4.52 -12.26 -21.93
N ASP A 56 -5.33 -12.54 -20.91
CA ASP A 56 -6.64 -11.91 -20.78
C ASP A 56 -6.44 -10.47 -20.24
N TYR A 57 -6.26 -9.54 -21.18
CA TYR A 57 -6.07 -8.13 -20.87
C TYR A 57 -7.24 -7.52 -20.09
N SER A 58 -8.46 -8.03 -20.28
CA SER A 58 -9.64 -7.54 -19.54
C SER A 58 -9.50 -7.87 -18.06
N MET A 59 -9.10 -9.11 -17.75
CA MET A 59 -8.91 -9.57 -16.38
C MET A 59 -7.69 -8.92 -15.72
N VAL A 60 -6.60 -8.72 -16.47
CA VAL A 60 -5.40 -8.01 -15.98
C VAL A 60 -5.70 -6.55 -15.65
N MET A 61 -6.37 -5.81 -16.54
CA MET A 61 -6.76 -4.42 -16.27
C MET A 61 -7.71 -4.33 -15.08
N ALA A 62 -8.69 -5.22 -14.97
CA ALA A 62 -9.62 -5.25 -13.84
C ALA A 62 -8.89 -5.50 -12.51
N GLY A 63 -7.98 -6.49 -12.47
CA GLY A 63 -7.19 -6.76 -11.27
C GLY A 63 -6.23 -5.64 -10.91
N THR A 64 -5.65 -4.95 -11.90
CA THR A 64 -4.78 -3.78 -11.69
C THR A 64 -5.54 -2.59 -11.12
N LEU A 65 -6.76 -2.35 -11.60
CA LEU A 65 -7.68 -1.38 -10.99
C LEU A 65 -7.96 -1.73 -9.52
N MET A 66 -8.28 -2.99 -9.24
CA MET A 66 -8.52 -3.46 -7.87
C MET A 66 -7.29 -3.33 -6.97
N SER A 67 -6.07 -3.57 -7.48
CA SER A 67 -4.84 -3.47 -6.69
C SER A 67 -4.50 -2.03 -6.29
N THR A 68 -5.06 -1.05 -6.99
CA THR A 68 -4.86 0.38 -6.72
C THR A 68 -5.78 0.89 -5.60
N ILE A 69 -6.95 0.26 -5.39
CA ILE A 69 -7.95 0.67 -4.38
C ILE A 69 -7.36 0.83 -2.97
N PRO A 70 -6.65 -0.15 -2.40
CA PRO A 70 -6.11 -0.01 -1.03
C PRO A 70 -5.05 1.09 -0.91
N LEU A 71 -4.28 1.34 -1.97
CA LEU A 71 -3.33 2.45 -2.01
C LEU A 71 -4.04 3.80 -1.96
N ILE A 72 -5.17 3.93 -2.67
CA ILE A 72 -6.01 5.13 -2.64
C ILE A 72 -6.58 5.34 -1.23
N ILE A 73 -7.09 4.29 -0.58
CA ILE A 73 -7.63 4.38 0.78
C ILE A 73 -6.56 4.89 1.75
N ILE A 74 -5.35 4.32 1.70
CA ILE A 74 -4.26 4.74 2.59
C ILE A 74 -3.73 6.12 2.26
N PHE A 75 -3.72 6.49 0.99
CA PHE A 75 -3.40 7.86 0.59
C PHE A 75 -4.36 8.87 1.25
N PHE A 76 -5.67 8.62 1.23
CA PHE A 76 -6.63 9.51 1.90
C PHE A 76 -6.46 9.56 3.42
N LEU A 77 -6.15 8.42 4.05
CA LEU A 77 -5.86 8.37 5.48
C LEU A 77 -4.59 9.17 5.83
N GLY A 78 -3.54 9.01 5.04
CA GLY A 78 -2.27 9.74 5.20
C GLY A 78 -2.40 11.23 4.87
N ALA A 79 -3.20 11.60 3.86
CA ALA A 79 -3.42 12.99 3.46
C ALA A 79 -4.00 13.83 4.62
N ARG A 80 -4.93 13.26 5.41
CA ARG A 80 -5.45 13.93 6.61
C ARG A 80 -4.35 14.21 7.63
N GLN A 81 -3.43 13.27 7.86
CA GLN A 81 -2.28 13.49 8.75
C GLN A 81 -1.33 14.54 8.18
N PHE A 82 -1.04 14.52 6.88
CA PHE A 82 -0.21 15.55 6.24
C PHE A 82 -0.80 16.96 6.41
N ILE A 83 -2.10 17.14 6.15
CA ILE A 83 -2.80 18.44 6.29
C ILE A 83 -2.76 18.92 7.75
N ALA A 84 -3.06 18.04 8.71
CA ALA A 84 -3.01 18.39 10.13
C ALA A 84 -1.59 18.83 10.57
N ASN A 85 -0.55 18.17 10.07
CA ASN A 85 0.82 18.51 10.39
C ASN A 85 1.28 19.85 9.79
N ILE A 86 0.91 20.15 8.53
CA ILE A 86 1.21 21.45 7.90
C ILE A 86 0.56 22.59 8.70
N SER A 87 -0.70 22.44 9.11
CA SER A 87 -1.37 23.45 9.93
C SER A 87 -0.73 23.66 11.31
N ALA A 88 -0.22 22.59 11.93
CA ALA A 88 0.48 22.67 13.21
C ALA A 88 1.86 23.32 13.11
N GLY A 89 2.53 23.21 11.96
CA GLY A 89 3.79 23.93 11.67
C GLY A 89 3.57 25.41 11.34
N ALA A 90 2.47 25.75 10.66
CA ALA A 90 2.13 27.11 10.27
C ALA A 90 1.70 28.01 11.46
N LEU A 91 1.09 27.44 12.49
CA LEU A 91 0.69 28.16 13.72
C LEU A 91 1.84 28.40 14.70
N LYS A 92 3.07 27.98 14.36
CA LYS A 92 4.26 28.08 15.22
C LYS A 92 5.22 29.22 14.82
N PHE A 93 4.73 30.18 14.03
CA PHE A 93 5.39 31.45 13.76
C PHE A 93 4.77 32.58 14.59
#